data_AF-A0A538IIV5-F1
#
_entry.id   AF-A0A538IIV5-F1
#
_cell.length_a   1.000
_cell.length_b   1.000
_cell.length_c   1.000
_cell.angle_alpha   90.00
_cell.angle_beta   90.00
_cell.angle_gamma   90.00
#
_symmetry.space_group_name_H-M   'P 1'
#
loop_
_entity.id
_entity.type
_entity.pdbx_description
1 polymer ?
#
loop_
_entity_poly.entity_id
_entity_poly.type
_entity_poly.pdbx_seq_one_letter_code
_entity_poly.pdbx_strand_id
1 'polypeptide(L)'
;MRKFLALATLAALATLTVTAAAAAKGPATASLTGPGLGRALPVKGQGEGGAGTPLGSLVQFGGYFPQVFGQSPDPTTRTRPAGDLGPRYRIVYRVPGPSGASTIVQDVYPYAKPSPVTHMRAGQLFWGGQRTYGGWLVAGAGLKTALVEAGLPKLAPSSSGESLPWTWTGAGAGVAAALVLLVLALRRRGITRVRAVRGTA
;
A
#
# COMPACT_ATOMS: atom_id res chain seq x y z
N MET A 1 -6.90 -36.86 -61.58
CA MET A 1 -7.43 -36.89 -60.19
C MET A 1 -6.39 -37.20 -59.11
N ARG A 2 -5.27 -37.90 -59.40
CA ARG A 2 -4.24 -38.25 -58.39
C ARG A 2 -3.28 -37.11 -57.98
N LYS A 3 -3.22 -36.00 -58.73
CA LYS A 3 -2.32 -34.86 -58.44
C LYS A 3 -2.95 -33.79 -57.53
N PHE A 4 -4.27 -33.84 -57.32
CA PHE A 4 -4.97 -32.89 -56.43
C PHE A 4 -5.10 -33.41 -54.99
N LEU A 5 -4.93 -34.71 -54.76
CA LEU A 5 -4.86 -35.29 -53.41
C LEU A 5 -3.50 -35.07 -52.72
N ALA A 6 -2.43 -34.80 -53.48
CA ALA A 6 -1.11 -34.54 -52.91
C ALA A 6 -0.95 -33.12 -52.33
N LEU A 7 -1.84 -32.18 -52.70
CA LEU A 7 -1.86 -30.82 -52.16
C LEU A 7 -2.76 -30.68 -50.93
N ALA A 8 -3.67 -31.63 -50.69
CA ALA A 8 -4.57 -31.58 -49.54
C ALA A 8 -3.95 -32.13 -48.24
N THR A 9 -2.90 -32.96 -48.33
CA THR A 9 -2.20 -33.51 -47.16
C THR A 9 -1.05 -32.65 -46.65
N LEU A 10 -0.57 -31.67 -47.43
CA LEU A 10 0.51 -30.75 -47.03
C LEU A 10 0.01 -29.46 -46.37
N ALA A 11 -1.29 -29.17 -46.40
CA ALA A 11 -1.88 -28.00 -45.75
C ALA A 11 -2.29 -28.24 -44.28
N ALA A 12 -2.29 -29.49 -43.82
CA ALA A 12 -2.68 -29.87 -42.45
C ALA A 12 -1.52 -29.77 -41.43
N LEU A 13 -0.32 -29.40 -41.88
CA LEU A 13 0.87 -29.21 -41.05
C LEU A 13 1.33 -27.75 -41.00
N ALA A 14 0.41 -26.79 -41.21
CA ALA A 14 0.62 -25.41 -40.79
C ALA A 14 0.54 -25.38 -39.26
N THR A 15 1.66 -25.77 -38.67
CA THR A 15 2.05 -25.68 -37.28
C THR A 15 1.27 -24.62 -36.52
N LEU A 16 0.50 -25.06 -35.53
CA LEU A 16 0.14 -24.23 -34.38
C LEU A 16 1.46 -23.72 -33.78
N THR A 17 1.96 -22.60 -34.28
CA THR A 17 2.85 -21.75 -33.50
C THR A 17 1.98 -21.00 -32.52
N VAL A 18 1.37 -21.73 -31.59
CA VAL A 18 1.11 -21.17 -30.27
C VAL A 18 2.49 -20.98 -29.71
N THR A 19 3.07 -19.79 -29.92
CA THR A 19 4.13 -19.30 -29.06
C THR A 19 3.54 -19.29 -27.67
N ALA A 20 3.74 -20.39 -26.94
CA ALA A 20 3.44 -20.47 -25.52
C ALA A 20 4.09 -19.24 -24.91
N ALA A 21 3.27 -18.37 -24.30
CA ALA A 21 3.76 -17.18 -23.62
C ALA A 21 4.87 -17.64 -22.68
N ALA A 22 6.11 -17.25 -23.00
CA ALA A 22 7.28 -17.53 -22.19
C ALA A 22 6.90 -17.16 -20.76
N ALA A 23 6.98 -18.13 -19.85
CA ALA A 23 6.55 -18.02 -18.47
C ALA A 23 6.94 -16.64 -17.95
N ALA A 24 5.92 -15.82 -17.70
CA ALA A 24 6.08 -14.44 -17.26
C ALA A 24 6.99 -14.46 -16.03
N LYS A 25 8.19 -13.90 -16.15
CA LYS A 25 9.16 -13.96 -15.06
C LYS A 25 8.66 -13.12 -13.89
N GLY A 26 8.71 -13.72 -12.69
CA GLY A 26 8.38 -13.06 -11.44
C GLY A 26 9.44 -12.06 -10.96
N PRO A 27 9.13 -11.23 -9.96
CA PRO A 27 10.11 -10.36 -9.33
C PRO A 27 11.20 -11.15 -8.59
N ALA A 28 12.44 -10.67 -8.65
CA ALA A 28 13.54 -11.24 -7.85
C ALA A 28 13.54 -10.71 -6.40
N THR A 29 13.05 -9.49 -6.21
CA THR A 29 12.92 -8.83 -4.90
C THR A 29 11.73 -7.90 -4.89
N ALA A 30 11.14 -7.67 -3.73
CA ALA A 30 10.23 -6.56 -3.51
C ALA A 30 10.61 -5.77 -2.25
N SER A 31 10.19 -4.51 -2.19
CA SER A 31 10.28 -3.70 -0.98
C SER A 31 8.94 -3.04 -0.69
N LEU A 32 8.48 -3.14 0.54
CA LEU A 32 7.23 -2.55 1.02
C LEU A 32 7.54 -1.28 1.84
N THR A 33 6.84 -0.20 1.56
CA THR A 33 6.90 1.05 2.32
C THR A 33 5.50 1.50 2.70
N GLY A 34 5.37 2.21 3.81
CA GLY A 34 4.10 2.74 4.25
C GLY A 34 4.07 3.06 5.75
N PRO A 35 2.91 3.48 6.26
CA PRO A 35 2.76 3.87 7.65
C PRO A 35 3.21 2.77 8.63
N GLY A 36 3.90 3.15 9.70
CA GLY A 36 4.32 2.24 10.77
C GLY A 36 5.55 1.35 10.48
N LEU A 37 6.14 1.39 9.28
CA LEU A 37 7.31 0.56 8.96
C LEU A 37 8.66 1.19 9.31
N GLY A 38 8.74 2.53 9.45
CA GLY A 38 9.96 3.28 9.75
C GLY A 38 11.03 3.28 8.64
N ARG A 39 11.15 2.20 7.86
CA ARG A 39 11.99 2.04 6.67
C ARG A 39 11.34 1.07 5.68
N ALA A 40 11.91 0.94 4.48
CA ALA A 40 11.46 -0.07 3.53
C ALA A 40 11.68 -1.49 4.09
N LEU A 41 10.61 -2.29 4.08
CA LEU A 41 10.62 -3.70 4.47
C LEU A 41 10.98 -4.55 3.25
N PRO A 42 12.16 -5.19 3.21
CA PRO A 42 12.53 -6.07 2.10
C PRO A 42 11.74 -7.37 2.16
N VAL A 43 11.16 -7.77 1.03
CA VAL A 43 10.45 -9.04 0.84
C VAL A 43 11.23 -9.87 -0.17
N LYS A 44 11.79 -10.98 0.30
CA LYS A 44 12.68 -11.87 -0.47
C LYS A 44 12.04 -13.25 -0.62
N GLY A 45 12.55 -14.02 -1.58
CA GLY A 45 12.07 -15.37 -1.88
C GLY A 45 11.90 -15.62 -3.36
N GLN A 46 11.24 -16.72 -3.70
CA GLN A 46 10.94 -17.08 -5.08
C GLN A 46 9.71 -16.32 -5.56
N GLY A 47 9.90 -15.31 -6.42
CA GLY A 47 8.81 -14.47 -6.93
C GLY A 47 8.14 -15.00 -8.19
N GLU A 48 8.52 -16.17 -8.71
CA GLU A 48 7.87 -16.80 -9.88
C GLU A 48 6.41 -17.26 -9.60
N GLY A 49 5.96 -17.15 -8.35
CA GLY A 49 4.66 -17.60 -7.89
C GLY A 49 4.75 -18.78 -6.92
N GLY A 50 3.62 -19.12 -6.32
CA GLY A 50 3.51 -20.19 -5.32
C GLY A 50 3.79 -19.72 -3.89
N ALA A 51 2.97 -20.20 -2.96
CA ALA A 51 3.14 -19.98 -1.52
C ALA A 51 4.30 -20.84 -1.00
N GLY A 52 5.09 -20.29 -0.09
CA GLY A 52 6.24 -21.00 0.51
C GLY A 52 7.45 -20.10 0.77
N THR A 53 7.48 -18.91 0.17
CA THR A 53 8.41 -17.83 0.53
C THR A 53 7.66 -16.51 0.67
N PRO A 54 8.15 -15.52 1.45
CA PRO A 54 7.47 -14.24 1.61
C PRO A 54 7.17 -13.54 0.27
N LEU A 55 8.12 -13.55 -0.68
CA LEU A 55 7.91 -12.96 -2.00
C LEU A 55 6.92 -13.76 -2.86
N GLY A 56 6.99 -15.09 -2.85
CA GLY A 56 6.06 -15.94 -3.61
C GLY A 56 4.63 -15.79 -3.13
N SER A 57 4.42 -15.78 -1.81
CA SER A 57 3.11 -15.52 -1.19
C SER A 57 2.60 -14.11 -1.52
N LEU A 58 3.47 -13.09 -1.50
CA LEU A 58 3.09 -11.73 -1.90
C LEU A 58 2.65 -11.66 -3.37
N VAL A 59 3.41 -12.27 -4.27
CA VAL A 59 3.11 -12.31 -5.71
C VAL A 59 1.78 -13.03 -5.97
N GLN A 60 1.56 -14.16 -5.30
CA GLN A 60 0.36 -14.98 -5.46
C GLN A 60 -0.88 -14.26 -4.90
N PHE A 61 -0.87 -13.89 -3.62
CA PHE A 61 -2.04 -13.31 -2.97
C PHE A 61 -2.25 -11.83 -3.32
N GLY A 62 -1.19 -11.13 -3.71
CA GLY A 62 -1.25 -9.73 -4.15
C GLY A 62 -1.74 -9.56 -5.60
N GLY A 63 -1.89 -10.66 -6.35
CA GLY A 63 -2.36 -10.62 -7.73
C GLY A 63 -1.37 -9.96 -8.70
N TYR A 64 -0.07 -10.18 -8.48
CA TYR A 64 0.98 -9.58 -9.32
C TYR A 64 0.81 -9.98 -10.80
N PHE A 65 0.73 -11.28 -11.09
CA PHE A 65 0.64 -11.77 -12.47
C PHE A 65 -0.58 -11.23 -13.25
N PRO A 66 -1.83 -11.32 -12.74
CA PRO A 66 -2.97 -10.73 -13.43
C PRO A 66 -2.83 -9.22 -13.64
N GLN A 67 -2.27 -8.49 -12.68
CA GLN A 67 -2.10 -7.04 -12.81
C GLN A 67 -0.94 -6.63 -13.72
N VAL A 68 0.08 -7.48 -13.90
CA VAL A 68 1.19 -7.20 -14.82
C VAL A 68 0.84 -7.63 -16.24
N PHE A 69 0.39 -8.86 -16.43
CA PHE A 69 0.26 -9.49 -17.74
C PHE A 69 -1.19 -9.61 -18.23
N GLY A 70 -2.17 -9.41 -17.35
CA GLY A 70 -3.56 -9.82 -17.62
C GLY A 70 -3.73 -11.34 -17.49
N GLN A 71 -4.97 -11.79 -17.30
CA GLN A 71 -5.32 -13.21 -17.36
C GLN A 71 -6.80 -13.38 -17.72
N SER A 72 -7.21 -14.61 -18.05
CA SER A 72 -8.62 -14.97 -18.25
C SER A 72 -9.01 -16.14 -17.33
N PRO A 73 -10.08 -16.01 -16.51
CA PRO A 73 -10.92 -14.82 -16.35
C PRO A 73 -10.16 -13.67 -15.66
N ASP A 74 -10.49 -12.41 -16.03
CA ASP A 74 -9.84 -11.22 -15.48
C ASP A 74 -10.35 -10.94 -14.05
N PRO A 75 -9.49 -11.03 -13.02
CA PRO A 75 -9.88 -10.76 -11.64
C PRO A 75 -9.82 -9.26 -11.31
N THR A 76 -9.37 -8.42 -12.25
CA THR A 76 -9.11 -7.00 -12.00
C THR A 76 -10.26 -6.12 -12.48
N THR A 77 -10.42 -4.97 -11.82
CA THR A 77 -11.43 -3.96 -12.20
C THR A 77 -10.76 -2.62 -12.45
N ARG A 78 -11.33 -1.82 -13.37
CA ARG A 78 -10.87 -0.43 -13.59
C ARG A 78 -11.35 0.50 -12.49
N THR A 79 -12.52 0.22 -11.92
CA THR A 79 -13.12 0.98 -10.82
C THR A 79 -12.54 0.54 -9.48
N ARG A 80 -12.25 1.51 -8.60
CA ARG A 80 -11.85 1.28 -7.22
C ARG A 80 -12.96 0.50 -6.48
N PRO A 81 -12.65 -0.63 -5.81
CA PRO A 81 -13.60 -1.32 -4.96
C PRO A 81 -14.19 -0.40 -3.90
N ALA A 82 -15.48 -0.58 -3.61
CA ALA A 82 -16.15 0.16 -2.55
C ALA A 82 -15.58 -0.21 -1.17
N GLY A 83 -15.75 0.68 -0.20
CA GLY A 83 -15.34 0.47 1.19
C GLY A 83 -14.17 1.34 1.65
N ASP A 84 -13.80 1.13 2.90
CA ASP A 84 -12.66 1.76 3.54
C ASP A 84 -11.39 0.98 3.19
N LEU A 85 -10.44 1.65 2.55
CA LEU A 85 -9.17 1.03 2.18
C LEU A 85 -8.16 1.02 3.33
N GLY A 86 -8.38 1.82 4.38
CA GLY A 86 -7.37 2.03 5.42
C GLY A 86 -6.06 2.60 4.85
N PRO A 87 -4.94 2.43 5.57
CA PRO A 87 -3.66 3.00 5.16
C PRO A 87 -3.10 2.32 3.91
N ARG A 88 -2.58 3.15 3.00
CA ARG A 88 -1.91 2.72 1.78
C ARG A 88 -0.45 2.35 2.05
N TYR A 89 -0.04 1.20 1.55
CA TYR A 89 1.36 0.80 1.43
C TYR A 89 1.74 0.70 -0.04
N ARG A 90 3.03 0.85 -0.32
CA ARG A 90 3.59 0.78 -1.67
C ARG A 90 4.61 -0.34 -1.74
N ILE A 91 4.40 -1.25 -2.68
CA ILE A 91 5.34 -2.30 -3.05
C ILE A 91 6.08 -1.85 -4.32
N VAL A 92 7.40 -1.99 -4.28
CA VAL A 92 8.28 -1.81 -5.43
C VAL A 92 8.92 -3.14 -5.75
N TYR A 93 8.60 -3.69 -6.92
CA TYR A 93 9.12 -4.95 -7.43
C TYR A 93 10.33 -4.70 -8.32
N ARG A 94 11.35 -5.55 -8.22
CA ARG A 94 12.47 -5.60 -9.17
C ARG A 94 12.36 -6.87 -10.00
N VAL A 95 12.15 -6.69 -11.30
CA VAL A 95 11.74 -7.74 -12.22
C VAL A 95 12.85 -7.97 -13.24
N PRO A 96 13.59 -9.09 -13.18
CA PRO A 96 14.61 -9.40 -14.18
C PRO A 96 13.97 -9.64 -15.56
N GLY A 97 14.63 -9.19 -16.61
CA GLY A 97 14.19 -9.43 -17.98
C GLY A 97 15.31 -9.24 -19.01
N PRO A 98 14.99 -9.43 -20.30
CA PRO A 98 15.99 -9.49 -21.38
C PRO A 98 16.82 -8.21 -21.54
N SER A 99 16.23 -7.05 -21.27
CA SER A 99 16.87 -5.72 -21.35
C SER A 99 17.40 -5.22 -19.99
N GLY A 100 17.51 -6.12 -19.01
CA GLY A 100 17.87 -5.80 -17.63
C GLY A 100 16.67 -5.81 -16.68
N ALA A 101 16.91 -5.40 -15.44
CA ALA A 101 15.87 -5.37 -14.43
C ALA A 101 14.96 -4.15 -14.58
N SER A 102 13.65 -4.38 -14.58
CA SER A 102 12.62 -3.33 -14.55
C SER A 102 12.04 -3.15 -13.16
N THR A 103 11.43 -2.00 -12.92
CA THR A 103 10.73 -1.69 -11.68
C THR A 103 9.24 -1.57 -11.92
N ILE A 104 8.45 -2.30 -11.13
CA ILE A 104 6.98 -2.24 -11.17
C ILE A 104 6.47 -1.87 -9.79
N VAL A 105 5.51 -0.95 -9.73
CA VAL A 105 4.91 -0.46 -8.49
C VAL A 105 3.49 -0.98 -8.34
N GLN A 106 3.15 -1.42 -7.14
CA GLN A 106 1.81 -1.81 -6.74
C GLN A 106 1.48 -1.16 -5.39
N ASP A 107 0.32 -0.54 -5.29
CA ASP A 107 -0.20 -0.08 -4.01
C ASP A 107 -1.00 -1.24 -3.37
N VAL A 108 -0.83 -1.42 -2.06
CA VAL A 108 -1.52 -2.46 -1.28
C VAL A 108 -2.19 -1.86 -0.05
N TYR A 109 -3.38 -2.36 0.24
CA TYR A 109 -4.27 -1.93 1.32
C TYR A 109 -4.58 -3.15 2.20
N PRO A 110 -3.63 -3.56 3.06
CA PRO A 110 -3.72 -4.81 3.81
C PRO A 110 -4.79 -4.79 4.91
N TYR A 111 -5.24 -3.60 5.32
CA TYR A 111 -6.26 -3.40 6.35
C TYR A 111 -7.59 -2.90 5.80
N ALA A 112 -7.78 -2.94 4.48
CA ALA A 112 -9.04 -2.58 3.85
C ALA A 112 -10.18 -3.47 4.35
N LYS A 113 -11.39 -2.90 4.41
CA LYS A 113 -12.62 -3.58 4.79
C LYS A 113 -13.58 -3.62 3.60
N PRO A 114 -14.25 -4.76 3.32
CA PRO A 114 -14.23 -6.01 4.11
C PRO A 114 -12.99 -6.88 3.87
N SER A 115 -12.25 -6.64 2.79
CA SER A 115 -11.12 -7.48 2.37
C SER A 115 -9.93 -6.62 1.94
N PRO A 116 -8.69 -7.13 2.04
CA PRO A 116 -7.51 -6.47 1.49
C PRO A 116 -7.66 -6.18 0.00
N VAL A 117 -7.03 -5.10 -0.46
CA VAL A 117 -7.09 -4.68 -1.87
C VAL A 117 -5.69 -4.36 -2.38
N THR A 118 -5.41 -4.67 -3.64
CA THR A 118 -4.23 -4.16 -4.36
C THR A 118 -4.65 -3.33 -5.56
N HIS A 119 -3.77 -2.41 -5.95
CA HIS A 119 -3.92 -1.62 -7.16
C HIS A 119 -2.59 -1.49 -7.87
N MET A 120 -2.57 -1.82 -9.15
CA MET A 120 -1.44 -1.56 -10.03
C MET A 120 -1.87 -0.56 -11.09
N ARG A 121 -1.12 0.52 -11.25
CA ARG A 121 -1.36 1.45 -12.36
C ARG A 121 -1.14 0.71 -13.68
N ALA A 122 -2.08 0.83 -14.62
CA ALA A 122 -1.91 0.35 -15.99
C ALA A 122 -0.81 1.15 -16.72
N GLY A 123 -0.17 0.52 -17.70
CA GLY A 123 0.78 1.21 -18.57
C GLY A 123 2.17 1.46 -17.98
N GLN A 124 2.53 0.86 -16.83
CA GLN A 124 3.90 0.95 -16.33
C GLN A 124 4.82 0.21 -17.30
N LEU A 125 5.86 0.90 -17.79
CA LEU A 125 6.82 0.32 -18.72
C LEU A 125 7.70 -0.70 -18.01
N PHE A 126 7.90 -1.85 -18.64
CA PHE A 126 8.88 -2.84 -18.22
C PHE A 126 9.49 -3.56 -19.43
N TRP A 127 10.70 -4.08 -19.23
CA TRP A 127 11.51 -4.79 -20.22
C TRP A 127 11.66 -4.07 -21.57
N GLY A 128 11.69 -2.73 -21.55
CA GLY A 128 11.99 -1.90 -22.74
C GLY A 128 10.84 -1.72 -23.72
N GLY A 129 9.62 -2.17 -23.41
CA GLY A 129 8.47 -1.95 -24.29
C GLY A 129 7.14 -2.55 -23.84
N GLN A 130 7.15 -3.45 -22.85
CA GLN A 130 5.92 -3.99 -22.29
C GLN A 130 5.28 -3.02 -21.30
N ARG A 131 3.98 -3.20 -21.08
CA ARG A 131 3.16 -2.33 -20.24
C ARG A 131 2.30 -3.16 -19.32
N THR A 132 2.26 -2.80 -18.04
CA THR A 132 1.39 -3.48 -17.07
C THR A 132 -0.08 -3.37 -17.49
N TYR A 133 -0.82 -4.47 -17.35
CA TYR A 133 -2.28 -4.48 -17.56
C TYR A 133 -3.01 -3.55 -16.56
N GLY A 134 -2.55 -3.56 -15.32
CA GLY A 134 -3.03 -2.77 -14.20
C GLY A 134 -4.41 -3.17 -13.70
N GLY A 135 -4.98 -2.31 -12.85
CA GLY A 135 -6.31 -2.48 -12.27
C GLY A 135 -6.30 -2.67 -10.76
N TRP A 136 -7.49 -2.64 -10.20
CA TRP A 136 -7.77 -2.98 -8.81
C TRP A 136 -8.04 -4.48 -8.68
N LEU A 137 -7.64 -5.08 -7.56
CA LEU A 137 -7.93 -6.47 -7.26
C LEU A 137 -8.34 -6.58 -5.79
N VAL A 138 -9.48 -7.20 -5.54
CA VAL A 138 -9.92 -7.57 -4.19
C VAL A 138 -9.22 -8.87 -3.82
N ALA A 139 -8.33 -8.82 -2.84
CA ALA A 139 -7.52 -9.94 -2.43
C ALA A 139 -8.19 -10.70 -1.27
N GLY A 140 -7.90 -11.99 -1.16
CA GLY A 140 -8.29 -12.79 0.00
C GLY A 140 -7.48 -12.44 1.25
N ALA A 141 -7.89 -12.97 2.40
CA ALA A 141 -7.22 -12.75 3.68
C ALA A 141 -5.74 -13.18 3.69
N GLY A 142 -5.36 -14.13 2.81
CA GLY A 142 -3.98 -14.59 2.65
C GLY A 142 -2.98 -13.48 2.33
N LEU A 143 -3.40 -12.39 1.68
CA LEU A 143 -2.52 -11.25 1.40
C LEU A 143 -2.04 -10.58 2.70
N LYS A 144 -2.97 -10.31 3.63
CA LYS A 144 -2.62 -9.70 4.91
C LYS A 144 -1.72 -10.63 5.73
N THR A 145 -2.05 -11.93 5.75
CA THR A 145 -1.23 -12.95 6.44
C THR A 145 0.20 -12.96 5.90
N ALA A 146 0.37 -13.04 4.58
CA ALA A 146 1.70 -13.04 3.95
C ALA A 146 2.51 -11.77 4.25
N LEU A 147 1.86 -10.60 4.24
CA LEU A 147 2.53 -9.34 4.57
C LEU A 147 2.94 -9.27 6.04
N VAL A 148 2.10 -9.78 6.95
CA VAL A 148 2.42 -9.87 8.38
C VAL A 148 3.60 -10.81 8.63
N GLU A 149 3.61 -11.98 8.00
CA GLU A 149 4.74 -12.91 8.05
C GLU A 149 6.03 -12.28 7.50
N ALA A 150 5.92 -11.41 6.50
CA ALA A 150 7.05 -10.65 5.96
C ALA A 150 7.52 -9.51 6.89
N GLY A 151 6.79 -9.19 7.98
CA GLY A 151 7.16 -8.17 8.96
C GLY A 151 6.25 -6.94 9.01
N LEU A 152 5.12 -6.94 8.29
CA LEU A 152 4.11 -5.89 8.44
C LEU A 152 3.42 -6.02 9.83
N PRO A 153 3.12 -4.91 10.53
CA PRO A 153 2.34 -4.95 11.75
C PRO A 153 0.97 -5.62 11.57
N LYS A 154 0.50 -6.38 12.57
CA LYS A 154 -0.80 -7.07 12.52
C LYS A 154 -2.00 -6.10 12.50
N LEU A 155 -1.83 -4.94 13.14
CA LEU A 155 -2.82 -3.89 13.25
C LEU A 155 -2.38 -2.68 12.43
N ALA A 156 -3.35 -1.97 11.87
CA ALA A 156 -3.08 -0.69 11.21
C ALA A 156 -2.49 0.28 12.25
N PRO A 157 -1.46 1.06 11.92
CA PRO A 157 -1.01 2.13 12.79
C PRO A 157 -2.15 3.11 13.03
N SER A 158 -2.38 3.48 14.29
CA SER A 158 -3.30 4.55 14.64
C SER A 158 -2.83 5.84 13.98
N SER A 159 -3.74 6.58 13.38
CA SER A 159 -3.52 7.95 12.89
C SER A 159 -3.33 8.94 14.06
N SER A 160 -2.52 8.59 15.04
CA SER A 160 -1.94 9.53 16.01
C SER A 160 -0.71 10.15 15.37
N GLY A 161 -0.99 10.96 14.35
CA GLY A 161 -0.02 11.65 13.50
C GLY A 161 -0.71 12.75 12.71
N GLU A 162 -1.80 13.33 13.25
CA GLU A 162 -2.07 14.72 12.97
C GLU A 162 -0.86 15.47 13.51
N SER A 163 -0.03 16.00 12.61
CA SER A 163 0.80 17.14 12.93
C SER A 163 -0.14 18.19 13.50
N LEU A 164 -0.18 18.28 14.84
CA LEU A 164 -0.79 19.43 15.51
C LEU A 164 -0.23 20.66 14.81
N PRO A 165 -1.08 21.52 14.24
CA PRO A 165 -0.59 22.72 13.60
C PRO A 165 0.19 23.49 14.66
N TRP A 166 1.47 23.71 14.39
CA TRP A 166 2.43 24.44 15.22
C TRP A 166 1.97 25.88 15.54
N THR A 167 0.80 26.29 15.03
CA THR A 167 0.10 27.54 15.36
C THR A 167 -0.47 27.59 16.78
N TRP A 168 -0.44 26.49 17.55
CA TRP A 168 -0.99 26.45 18.92
C TRP A 168 0.03 26.50 20.07
N THR A 169 1.34 26.62 19.80
CA THR A 169 2.31 26.94 20.86
C THR A 169 2.31 28.40 21.28
N GLY A 170 1.55 29.28 20.60
CA GLY A 170 1.41 30.69 20.99
C GLY A 170 0.31 31.00 22.02
N ALA A 171 -0.69 30.11 22.20
CA ALA A 171 -1.86 30.40 23.05
C ALA A 171 -1.72 29.90 24.51
N GLY A 172 -0.77 29.00 24.79
CA GLY A 172 -0.60 28.40 26.12
C GLY A 172 0.10 29.29 27.16
N ALA A 173 0.91 30.26 26.71
CA ALA A 173 1.61 31.17 27.62
C ALA A 173 0.69 32.29 28.17
N GLY A 174 -0.36 32.67 27.45
CA GLY A 174 -1.29 33.73 27.86
C GLY A 174 -2.24 33.32 28.98
N VAL A 175 -2.72 32.07 28.96
CA VAL A 175 -3.72 31.59 29.93
C VAL A 175 -3.09 31.35 31.32
N ALA A 176 -1.85 30.85 31.38
CA ALA A 176 -1.14 30.69 32.64
C ALA A 176 -0.79 32.03 33.30
N ALA A 177 -0.36 33.04 32.52
CA ALA A 177 -0.06 34.37 33.04
C ALA A 177 -1.32 35.10 33.54
N ALA A 178 -2.45 34.96 32.84
CA ALA A 178 -3.71 35.58 33.24
C ALA A 178 -4.27 34.98 34.55
N LEU A 179 -4.15 33.66 34.74
CA LEU A 179 -4.58 33.00 35.99
C LEU A 179 -3.68 33.36 37.18
N VAL A 180 -2.37 33.46 36.98
CA VAL A 180 -1.42 33.89 38.02
C VAL A 180 -1.67 35.34 38.42
N LEU A 181 -1.91 36.24 37.45
CA LEU A 181 -2.24 37.64 37.72
C LEU A 181 -3.60 37.79 38.41
N LEU A 182 -4.59 36.98 38.05
CA LEU A 182 -5.92 36.98 38.70
C LEU A 182 -5.82 36.54 40.17
N VAL A 183 -5.06 35.48 40.46
CA VAL A 183 -4.83 35.01 41.85
C VAL A 183 -4.05 36.05 42.67
N LEU A 184 -3.06 36.73 42.09
CA LEU A 184 -2.32 37.81 42.76
C LEU A 184 -3.19 39.05 43.01
N ALA A 185 -4.07 39.42 42.07
CA ALA A 185 -4.99 40.54 42.23
C ALA A 185 -6.05 40.27 43.31
N LEU A 186 -6.57 39.03 43.38
CA LEU A 186 -7.52 38.62 44.41
C LEU A 186 -6.87 38.56 45.80
N ARG A 187 -5.62 38.11 45.91
CA ARG A 187 -4.85 38.16 47.17
C ARG A 187 -4.61 39.59 47.66
N ARG A 188 -4.31 40.54 46.77
CA ARG A 188 -4.11 41.96 47.13
C ARG A 188 -5.40 42.64 47.61
N ARG A 189 -6.56 42.29 47.04
CA ARG A 189 -7.88 42.82 47.45
C ARG A 189 -8.38 42.25 48.78
N GLY A 190 -7.99 41.01 49.13
CA GLY A 190 -8.31 40.41 50.42
C GLY A 190 -7.58 41.07 51.60
N ILE A 191 -6.36 41.58 51.37
CA ILE A 191 -5.56 42.26 52.41
C ILE A 191 -6.10 43.68 52.71
N THR A 192 -6.82 44.31 51.76
CA THR A 192 -7.33 45.68 51.93
C THR A 192 -8.68 45.79 52.62
N ARG A 193 -9.38 44.68 52.93
CA ARG A 193 -10.69 44.71 53.63
C ARG A 193 -10.65 44.29 55.11
N VAL A 194 -9.48 44.38 55.76
CA VAL A 194 -9.36 44.25 57.21
C VAL A 194 -8.63 45.46 57.79
N ARG A 195 -9.24 46.65 57.67
CA ARG A 195 -9.06 47.74 58.67
C ARG A 195 -10.10 48.84 58.44
N ALA A 196 -11.13 48.84 59.28
CA ALA A 196 -11.78 50.01 59.88
C ALA A 196 -13.23 49.67 60.25
N VAL A 197 -13.39 48.97 61.37
CA VAL A 197 -14.60 49.12 62.19
C VAL A 197 -14.15 49.24 63.65
N ARG A 198 -14.62 50.31 64.28
CA ARG A 198 -14.72 50.66 65.70
C ARG A 198 -13.56 51.37 66.42
N GLY A 199 -13.92 52.54 66.94
CA GLY A 199 -13.30 53.21 68.08
C GLY A 199 -13.93 54.57 68.38
N THR A 200 -15.21 54.61 68.75
CA THR A 200 -15.83 55.74 69.46
C THR A 200 -15.63 55.55 70.96
N ALA A 201 -14.98 56.51 71.62
CA ALA A 201 -15.21 56.94 73.00
C ALA A 201 -14.47 58.27 73.19
#